data_AF-A0A9E1ZJ13-F1
#
_entry.id   AF-A0A9E1ZJ13-F1
#
_cell.length_a   1.000
_cell.length_b   1.000
_cell.length_c   1.000
_cell.angle_alpha   90.00
_cell.angle_beta   90.00
_cell.angle_gamma   90.00
#
_symmetry.space_group_name_H-M   'P 1'
#
loop_
_entity.id
_entity.type
_entity.pdbx_description
1 polymer ?
#
loop_
_entity_poly.entity_id
_entity_poly.type
_entity_poly.pdbx_seq_one_letter_code
_entity_poly.pdbx_strand_id
1 'polypeptide(L)'
;VIAFWILLGSIDGGWGAVTELARAELTGDKLRVFHFDFDLTGTYLFWAGLVGGGVLAVGTHGVDQLMVQRYLSARSQGEAALALRLSGFVVLLQFAFFLLIGTALYAYYSQNPPTDPFLKSEADRVFATFIIDMMPVGVLGIVLGALFSAAMSTLSSSLNSSATVLVNDILTINSDSSRLRLAKWLTVAFGIAQIVVGISGQWLESSGIGSVLAIQSFTTGIILGVFALGLAKGRVGTNSALVGLVVGLAVMSAIKFGTLLAWPWFALVGSTVTFCTGWMHNKLFNNATGS
;
A
#
# COMPACT_ATOMS: atom_id res chain seq x y z
N VAL A 1 9.65 10.33 -16.26
CA VAL A 1 9.44 11.12 -17.49
C VAL A 1 10.60 10.95 -18.47
N ILE A 2 11.85 11.30 -18.11
CA ILE A 2 13.00 11.11 -19.02
C ILE A 2 13.09 9.67 -19.53
N ALA A 3 13.01 8.69 -18.61
CA ALA A 3 13.05 7.27 -18.98
C ALA A 3 11.93 6.86 -19.96
N PHE A 4 10.75 7.47 -19.86
CA PHE A 4 9.63 7.18 -20.76
C PHE A 4 9.88 7.71 -22.18
N TRP A 5 10.46 8.91 -22.31
CA TRP A 5 10.80 9.46 -23.63
C TRP A 5 11.92 8.67 -24.31
N ILE A 6 12.93 8.25 -23.55
CA ILE A 6 14.00 7.37 -24.08
C ILE A 6 13.39 6.04 -24.52
N LEU A 7 12.55 5.42 -23.67
CA LEU A 7 11.82 4.19 -24.01
C LEU A 7 11.02 4.31 -25.30
N LEU A 8 10.22 5.36 -25.47
CA LEU A 8 9.46 5.58 -26.70
C LEU A 8 10.36 5.79 -27.93
N GLY A 9 11.51 6.44 -27.77
CA GLY A 9 12.49 6.62 -28.84
C GLY A 9 13.24 5.34 -29.21
N SER A 10 13.26 4.34 -28.33
CA SER A 10 13.89 3.04 -28.55
C SER A 10 12.92 1.97 -29.08
N ILE A 11 11.68 2.33 -29.41
CA ILE A 11 10.68 1.45 -29.99
C ILE A 11 10.51 1.81 -31.46
N ASP A 12 10.69 0.84 -32.36
CA ASP A 12 10.42 1.03 -33.78
C ASP A 12 8.91 1.25 -33.97
N GLY A 13 8.55 2.38 -34.60
CA GLY A 13 7.16 2.84 -34.71
C GLY A 13 6.64 3.65 -33.50
N GLY A 14 7.47 3.83 -32.47
CA GLY A 14 7.20 4.70 -31.31
C GLY A 14 5.85 4.44 -30.65
N TRP A 15 5.11 5.51 -30.36
CA TRP A 15 3.80 5.42 -29.71
C TRP A 15 2.76 4.61 -30.53
N GLY A 16 2.86 4.64 -31.86
CA GLY A 16 1.97 3.87 -32.73
C GLY A 16 2.05 2.38 -32.42
N ALA A 17 3.28 1.84 -32.42
CA ALA A 17 3.57 0.45 -32.10
C ALA A 17 3.14 0.07 -30.67
N VAL A 18 3.34 0.96 -29.69
CA VAL A 18 2.86 0.74 -28.31
C VAL A 18 1.35 0.53 -28.28
N THR A 19 0.59 1.41 -28.92
CA THR A 19 -0.88 1.32 -28.88
C THR A 19 -1.44 0.17 -29.71
N GLU A 20 -0.79 -0.17 -30.82
CA GLU A 20 -1.18 -1.32 -31.65
C GLU A 20 -0.97 -2.63 -30.89
N LEU A 21 0.23 -2.84 -30.35
CA LEU A 21 0.54 -4.05 -29.59
C LEU A 21 -0.28 -4.15 -28.31
N ALA A 22 -0.55 -3.03 -27.64
CA ALA A 22 -1.36 -3.02 -26.41
C ALA A 22 -2.83 -3.36 -26.67
N ARG A 23 -3.36 -3.07 -27.87
CA ARG A 23 -4.73 -3.40 -28.29
C ARG A 23 -4.84 -4.77 -28.95
N ALA A 24 -3.72 -5.41 -29.27
CA ALA A 24 -3.74 -6.71 -29.92
C ALA A 24 -4.46 -7.74 -29.02
N GLU A 25 -5.38 -8.50 -29.61
CA GLU A 25 -6.25 -9.44 -28.89
C GLU A 25 -5.47 -10.52 -28.13
N LEU A 26 -4.32 -10.94 -28.66
CA LEU A 26 -3.35 -11.84 -28.01
C LEU A 26 -2.82 -11.31 -26.67
N THR A 27 -2.92 -10.01 -26.41
CA THR A 27 -2.47 -9.38 -25.16
C THR A 27 -3.59 -9.19 -24.13
N GLY A 28 -4.83 -9.54 -24.47
CA GLY A 28 -6.01 -9.35 -23.62
C GLY A 28 -6.50 -7.90 -23.54
N ASP A 29 -6.16 -7.06 -24.53
CA ASP A 29 -6.39 -5.61 -24.54
C ASP A 29 -5.85 -4.93 -23.28
N LYS A 30 -4.53 -4.74 -23.23
CA LYS A 30 -3.83 -4.09 -22.11
C LYS A 30 -4.30 -2.65 -21.85
N LEU A 31 -5.00 -2.03 -22.80
CA LEU A 31 -5.58 -0.69 -22.63
C LEU A 31 -6.97 -0.70 -22.01
N ARG A 32 -7.57 -1.87 -21.77
CA ARG A 32 -8.83 -1.98 -21.05
C ARG A 32 -8.63 -1.61 -19.58
N VAL A 33 -9.05 -0.39 -19.23
CA VAL A 33 -8.91 0.16 -17.88
C VAL A 33 -9.95 -0.42 -16.91
N PHE A 34 -11.16 -0.71 -17.40
CA PHE A 34 -12.28 -1.13 -16.55
C PHE A 34 -12.75 -2.56 -16.87
N HIS A 35 -12.69 -3.40 -15.84
CA HIS A 35 -13.28 -4.74 -15.83
C HIS A 35 -14.45 -4.74 -14.83
N PHE A 36 -15.67 -4.67 -15.33
CA PHE A 36 -16.90 -4.53 -14.52
C PHE A 36 -17.45 -5.85 -13.99
N ASP A 37 -16.78 -6.96 -14.27
CA ASP A 37 -17.12 -8.29 -13.75
C ASP A 37 -17.17 -8.26 -12.22
N PHE A 38 -18.20 -8.87 -11.66
CA PHE A 38 -18.36 -8.98 -10.22
C PHE A 38 -17.82 -10.34 -9.76
N ASP A 39 -16.60 -10.34 -9.27
CA ASP A 39 -15.96 -11.51 -8.68
C ASP A 39 -15.11 -11.09 -7.47
N LEU A 40 -15.17 -11.90 -6.40
CA LEU A 40 -14.44 -11.68 -5.16
C LEU A 40 -13.03 -12.28 -5.21
N THR A 41 -12.73 -13.13 -6.19
CA THR A 41 -11.40 -13.73 -6.39
C THR A 41 -10.49 -12.89 -7.31
N GLY A 42 -11.06 -11.98 -8.09
CA GLY A 42 -10.35 -11.05 -8.94
C GLY A 42 -9.75 -9.85 -8.21
N THR A 43 -8.44 -9.69 -8.31
CA THR A 43 -7.70 -8.55 -7.70
C THR A 43 -7.89 -7.23 -8.45
N TYR A 44 -7.93 -7.26 -9.79
CA TYR A 44 -7.86 -6.07 -10.64
C TYR A 44 -9.20 -5.77 -11.32
N LEU A 45 -10.30 -5.89 -10.56
CA LEU A 45 -11.66 -5.61 -11.02
C LEU A 45 -12.12 -4.23 -10.55
N PHE A 46 -13.05 -3.62 -11.28
CA PHE A 46 -13.58 -2.29 -10.99
C PHE A 46 -14.15 -2.22 -9.56
N TRP A 47 -14.95 -3.21 -9.16
CA TRP A 47 -15.58 -3.25 -7.84
C TRP A 47 -14.58 -3.50 -6.71
N ALA A 48 -13.59 -4.37 -6.94
CA ALA A 48 -12.52 -4.62 -6.00
C ALA A 48 -11.70 -3.35 -5.73
N GLY A 49 -11.39 -2.57 -6.78
CA GLY A 49 -10.72 -1.28 -6.65
C GLY A 49 -11.60 -0.20 -6.01
N LEU A 50 -12.85 -0.06 -6.45
CA LEU A 50 -13.76 0.99 -5.95
C LEU A 50 -14.13 0.79 -4.48
N VAL A 51 -14.58 -0.41 -4.13
CA VAL A 51 -15.07 -0.70 -2.77
C VAL A 51 -13.90 -1.11 -1.88
N GLY A 52 -13.17 -2.17 -2.27
CA GLY A 52 -12.05 -2.68 -1.48
C GLY A 52 -10.91 -1.67 -1.36
N GLY A 53 -10.45 -1.14 -2.50
CA GLY A 53 -9.47 -0.05 -2.53
C GLY A 53 -9.96 1.23 -1.85
N GLY A 54 -11.25 1.56 -1.94
CA GLY A 54 -11.85 2.69 -1.23
C GLY A 54 -11.76 2.54 0.30
N VAL A 55 -12.09 1.37 0.85
CA VAL A 55 -11.95 1.11 2.29
C VAL A 55 -10.49 1.09 2.73
N LEU A 56 -9.60 0.51 1.92
CA LEU A 56 -8.16 0.57 2.17
C LEU A 56 -7.66 2.03 2.17
N ALA A 57 -8.15 2.88 1.26
CA ALA A 57 -7.81 4.30 1.23
C ALA A 57 -8.27 5.02 2.50
N VAL A 58 -9.50 4.75 2.97
CA VAL A 58 -10.00 5.28 4.25
C VAL A 58 -9.09 4.86 5.40
N GLY A 59 -8.63 3.62 5.44
CA GLY A 59 -7.72 3.16 6.48
C GLY A 59 -6.34 3.82 6.41
N THR A 60 -5.69 3.76 5.26
CA THR A 60 -4.33 4.30 5.04
C THR A 60 -4.26 5.82 5.18
N HIS A 61 -5.35 6.53 4.93
CA HIS A 61 -5.38 7.99 5.04
C HIS A 61 -6.10 8.48 6.29
N GLY A 62 -6.89 7.65 6.97
CA GLY A 62 -7.69 8.05 8.13
C GLY A 62 -7.13 7.55 9.47
N VAL A 63 -6.51 6.38 9.50
CA VAL A 63 -6.04 5.73 10.75
C VAL A 63 -4.55 5.44 10.77
N ASP A 64 -3.85 5.53 9.64
CA ASP A 64 -2.40 5.35 9.59
C ASP A 64 -1.67 6.54 10.23
N GLN A 65 -0.80 6.22 11.19
CA GLN A 65 -0.04 7.23 11.93
C GLN A 65 0.80 8.12 11.02
N LEU A 66 1.35 7.58 9.93
CA LEU A 66 2.15 8.36 8.99
C LEU A 66 1.34 9.51 8.38
N MET A 67 0.07 9.27 8.07
CA MET A 67 -0.83 10.28 7.51
C MET A 67 -1.38 11.21 8.59
N VAL A 68 -1.76 10.67 9.75
CA VAL A 68 -2.22 11.48 10.89
C VAL A 68 -1.17 12.52 11.29
N GLN A 69 0.10 12.14 11.36
CA GLN A 69 1.20 13.07 11.67
C GLN A 69 1.31 14.21 10.65
N ARG A 70 1.08 13.92 9.37
CA ARG A 70 1.10 14.93 8.30
C ARG A 70 -0.05 15.92 8.43
N TYR A 71 -1.24 15.45 8.82
CA TYR A 71 -2.39 16.34 9.03
C TYR A 71 -2.21 17.23 10.26
N LEU A 72 -1.67 16.70 11.36
CA LEU A 72 -1.40 17.48 12.57
C LEU A 72 -0.30 18.53 12.38
N SER A 73 0.52 18.39 11.34
CA SER A 73 1.55 19.36 10.96
C SER A 73 1.05 20.43 9.96
N ALA A 74 -0.16 20.28 9.43
CA ALA A 74 -0.76 21.27 8.54
C ALA A 74 -1.24 22.51 9.32
N ARG A 75 -1.27 23.68 8.69
CA ARG A 75 -1.63 24.93 9.38
C ARG A 75 -3.10 25.02 9.76
N SER A 76 -3.96 24.29 9.04
CA SER A 76 -5.39 24.22 9.30
C SER A 76 -6.00 22.92 8.76
N GLN A 77 -7.19 22.58 9.26
CA GLN A 77 -7.99 21.46 8.73
C GLN A 77 -8.30 21.63 7.24
N GLY A 78 -8.56 22.86 6.79
CA GLY A 78 -8.82 23.17 5.38
C GLY A 78 -7.62 22.87 4.48
N GLU A 79 -6.41 23.24 4.93
CA GLU A 79 -5.16 22.92 4.22
C GLU A 79 -4.88 21.41 4.19
N ALA A 80 -5.08 20.70 5.31
CA ALA A 80 -4.94 19.25 5.36
C ALA A 80 -5.90 18.54 4.38
N ALA A 81 -7.17 18.97 4.34
CA ALA A 81 -8.19 18.42 3.44
C ALA A 81 -7.91 18.76 1.96
N LEU A 82 -7.35 19.94 1.68
CA LEU A 82 -6.90 20.28 0.33
C LEU A 82 -5.71 19.42 -0.09
N ALA A 83 -4.71 19.27 0.78
CA ALA A 83 -3.54 18.43 0.51
C ALA A 83 -3.94 16.98 0.23
N LEU A 84 -4.91 16.43 0.97
CA LEU A 84 -5.44 15.08 0.76
C LEU A 84 -6.17 14.93 -0.60
N ARG A 85 -6.99 15.91 -1.00
CA ARG A 85 -7.68 15.86 -2.29
C ARG A 85 -6.70 15.98 -3.46
N LEU A 86 -5.74 16.89 -3.34
CA LEU A 86 -4.70 17.07 -4.36
C LEU A 86 -3.78 15.84 -4.45
N SER A 87 -3.41 15.23 -3.33
CA SER A 87 -2.60 14.01 -3.35
C SER A 87 -3.32 12.87 -4.06
N GLY A 88 -4.62 12.68 -3.83
CA GLY A 88 -5.42 11.68 -4.55
C GLY A 88 -5.39 11.87 -6.07
N PHE A 89 -5.52 13.11 -6.55
CA PHE A 89 -5.41 13.43 -7.98
C PHE A 89 -4.00 13.16 -8.53
N VAL A 90 -2.94 13.59 -7.82
CA VAL A 90 -1.56 13.36 -8.23
C VAL A 90 -1.24 11.86 -8.27
N VAL A 91 -1.69 11.10 -7.28
CA VAL A 91 -1.50 9.65 -7.20
C VAL A 91 -2.19 8.96 -8.38
N LEU A 92 -3.42 9.37 -8.74
CA LEU A 92 -4.12 8.85 -9.91
C LEU A 92 -3.30 9.06 -11.19
N LEU A 93 -2.81 10.29 -11.44
CA LEU A 93 -1.97 10.59 -12.60
C LEU A 93 -0.67 9.78 -12.59
N GLN A 94 -0.05 9.63 -11.43
CA GLN A 94 1.17 8.85 -11.26
C GLN A 94 0.96 7.37 -11.59
N PHE A 95 -0.13 6.74 -11.10
CA PHE A 95 -0.46 5.36 -11.42
C PHE A 95 -0.74 5.17 -12.91
N ALA A 96 -1.53 6.07 -13.51
CA ALA A 96 -1.78 6.04 -14.96
C ALA A 96 -0.47 6.10 -15.75
N PHE A 97 0.45 6.98 -15.35
CA PHE A 97 1.75 7.10 -16.00
C PHE A 97 2.63 5.85 -15.84
N PHE A 98 2.64 5.20 -14.67
CA PHE A 98 3.38 3.94 -14.48
C PHE A 98 2.78 2.77 -15.27
N LEU A 99 1.45 2.68 -15.40
CA LEU A 99 0.79 1.68 -16.24
C LEU A 99 1.14 1.88 -17.73
N LEU A 100 1.21 3.14 -18.17
CA LEU A 100 1.67 3.48 -19.52
C LEU A 100 3.13 3.07 -19.75
N ILE A 101 4.02 3.31 -18.78
CA ILE A 101 5.41 2.82 -18.83
C ILE A 101 5.43 1.30 -18.96
N GLY A 102 4.65 0.56 -18.15
CA GLY A 102 4.57 -0.90 -18.22
C GLY A 102 4.12 -1.39 -19.61
N THR A 103 3.16 -0.69 -20.21
CA THR A 103 2.68 -1.00 -21.57
C THR A 103 3.75 -0.73 -22.63
N ALA A 104 4.48 0.38 -22.51
CA ALA A 104 5.57 0.71 -23.42
C ALA A 104 6.77 -0.26 -23.25
N LEU A 105 7.08 -0.68 -22.02
CA LEU A 105 8.12 -1.69 -21.75
C LEU A 105 7.77 -3.03 -22.39
N TYR A 106 6.50 -3.43 -22.34
CA TYR A 106 6.02 -4.63 -23.02
C TYR A 106 6.27 -4.54 -24.53
N ALA A 107 5.96 -3.40 -25.16
CA ALA A 107 6.25 -3.19 -26.58
C ALA A 107 7.74 -3.21 -26.90
N TYR A 108 8.55 -2.54 -26.09
CA TYR A 108 10.00 -2.52 -26.24
C TYR A 108 10.62 -3.92 -26.17
N TYR A 109 10.32 -4.70 -25.13
CA TYR A 109 10.87 -6.05 -24.96
C TYR A 109 10.26 -7.09 -25.91
N SER A 110 9.13 -6.78 -26.55
CA SER A 110 8.61 -7.60 -27.65
C SER A 110 9.43 -7.43 -28.93
N GLN A 111 9.97 -6.23 -29.18
CA GLN A 111 10.86 -5.96 -30.31
C GLN A 111 12.33 -6.29 -30.01
N ASN A 112 12.72 -6.16 -28.73
CA ASN A 112 14.09 -6.36 -28.25
C ASN A 112 14.10 -7.40 -27.11
N PRO A 113 13.98 -8.71 -27.40
CA PRO A 113 13.95 -9.73 -26.37
C PRO A 113 15.24 -9.69 -25.53
N PRO A 114 15.16 -9.75 -24.19
CA PRO A 114 16.34 -9.84 -23.35
C PRO A 114 17.04 -11.20 -23.58
N THR A 115 18.36 -11.26 -23.37
CA THR A 115 19.15 -12.49 -23.47
C THR A 115 18.58 -13.60 -22.58
N ASP A 116 18.20 -13.24 -21.36
CA ASP A 116 17.50 -14.10 -20.42
C ASP A 116 16.05 -13.61 -20.29
N PRO A 117 15.04 -14.44 -20.64
CA PRO A 117 13.64 -14.05 -20.52
C PRO A 117 13.26 -13.76 -19.07
N PHE A 118 12.56 -12.64 -18.84
CA PHE A 118 12.02 -12.32 -17.53
C PHE A 118 11.00 -13.37 -17.09
N LEU A 119 11.21 -13.93 -15.89
CA LEU A 119 10.18 -14.76 -15.27
C LEU A 119 9.03 -13.88 -14.76
N LYS A 120 7.84 -14.46 -14.63
CA LYS A 120 6.68 -13.72 -14.09
C LYS A 120 6.94 -13.16 -12.67
N SER A 121 7.76 -13.84 -11.88
CA SER A 121 8.22 -13.40 -10.56
C SER A 121 9.16 -12.19 -10.62
N GLU A 122 9.69 -11.85 -11.79
CA GLU A 122 10.64 -10.76 -12.01
C GLU A 122 10.01 -9.52 -12.66
N ALA A 123 8.68 -9.43 -12.67
CA ALA A 123 7.97 -8.28 -13.23
C ALA A 123 8.49 -6.93 -12.69
N ASP A 124 8.88 -6.90 -11.41
CA ASP A 124 9.42 -5.70 -10.74
C ASP A 124 10.83 -5.30 -11.25
N ARG A 125 11.58 -6.22 -11.88
CA ARG A 125 12.92 -5.96 -12.44
C ARG A 125 12.88 -5.33 -13.83
N VAL A 126 11.81 -5.54 -14.60
CA VAL A 126 11.72 -5.15 -16.02
C VAL A 126 12.06 -3.66 -16.23
N PHE A 127 11.46 -2.78 -15.44
CA PHE A 127 11.74 -1.34 -15.58
C PHE A 127 13.13 -0.95 -15.08
N ALA A 128 13.62 -1.61 -14.01
CA ALA A 128 14.95 -1.37 -13.48
C ALA A 128 16.04 -1.77 -14.48
N THR A 129 15.90 -2.93 -15.12
CA THR A 129 16.78 -3.40 -16.19
C THR A 129 16.81 -2.40 -17.33
N PHE A 130 15.65 -1.94 -17.81
CA PHE A 130 15.60 -0.90 -18.84
C PHE A 130 16.34 0.39 -18.44
N ILE A 131 16.15 0.86 -17.19
CA ILE A 131 16.84 2.06 -16.69
C ILE A 131 18.36 1.86 -16.71
N ILE A 132 18.85 0.70 -16.25
CA ILE A 132 20.29 0.45 -16.16
C ILE A 132 20.92 0.32 -17.54
N ASP A 133 20.25 -0.37 -18.46
CA ASP A 133 20.82 -0.73 -19.75
C ASP A 133 20.72 0.40 -20.79
N MET A 134 19.67 1.23 -20.72
CA MET A 134 19.33 2.19 -21.79
C MET A 134 19.55 3.65 -21.41
N MET A 135 19.72 3.98 -20.13
CA MET A 135 19.92 5.39 -19.74
C MET A 135 21.36 5.84 -19.98
N PRO A 136 21.59 7.01 -20.60
CA PRO A 136 22.91 7.61 -20.70
C PRO A 136 23.55 7.87 -19.33
N VAL A 137 24.88 7.83 -19.28
CA VAL A 137 25.65 8.24 -18.11
C VAL A 137 25.27 9.67 -17.71
N GLY A 138 25.16 9.93 -16.41
CA GLY A 138 24.62 11.18 -15.86
C GLY A 138 23.10 11.13 -15.66
N VAL A 139 22.32 10.85 -16.70
CA VAL A 139 20.86 10.67 -16.58
C VAL A 139 20.53 9.46 -15.69
N LEU A 140 21.25 8.35 -15.88
CA LEU A 140 21.17 7.17 -15.02
C LEU A 140 21.37 7.55 -13.54
N GLY A 141 22.40 8.35 -13.25
CA GLY A 141 22.70 8.82 -11.90
C GLY A 141 21.59 9.67 -11.29
N ILE A 142 20.99 10.57 -12.07
CA ILE A 142 19.84 11.39 -11.64
C ILE A 142 18.62 10.51 -11.34
N VAL A 143 18.32 9.54 -12.21
CA VAL A 143 17.16 8.64 -12.03
C VAL A 143 17.34 7.77 -10.80
N LEU A 144 18.51 7.15 -10.63
CA LEU A 144 18.81 6.33 -9.44
C LEU A 144 18.81 7.18 -8.17
N GLY A 145 19.39 8.38 -8.20
CA GLY A 145 19.37 9.31 -7.06
C GLY A 145 17.94 9.70 -6.66
N ALA A 146 17.08 10.02 -7.63
CA ALA A 146 15.67 10.32 -7.37
C ALA A 146 14.91 9.11 -6.81
N LEU A 147 15.18 7.90 -7.32
CA LEU A 147 14.60 6.66 -6.84
C LEU A 147 14.98 6.39 -5.37
N PHE A 148 16.27 6.49 -5.03
CA PHE A 148 16.74 6.33 -3.66
C PHE A 148 16.18 7.40 -2.73
N SER A 149 16.13 8.66 -3.17
CA SER A 149 15.55 9.76 -2.40
C SER A 149 14.06 9.49 -2.06
N ALA A 150 13.27 9.04 -3.03
CA ALA A 150 11.87 8.68 -2.83
C ALA A 150 11.70 7.50 -1.85
N ALA A 151 12.52 6.46 -1.99
CA ALA A 151 12.51 5.31 -1.09
C ALA A 151 12.89 5.70 0.35
N MET A 152 13.97 6.48 0.51
CA MET A 152 14.43 6.97 1.82
C MET A 152 13.41 7.87 2.51
N SER A 153 12.67 8.70 1.76
CA SER A 153 11.60 9.54 2.32
C SER A 153 10.49 8.71 2.99
N THR A 154 10.10 7.61 2.33
CA THR A 154 9.07 6.69 2.85
C THR A 154 9.58 5.89 4.04
N LEU A 155 10.80 5.33 3.94
CA LEU A 155 11.43 4.59 5.03
C LEU A 155 11.58 5.45 6.28
N SER A 156 12.17 6.65 6.15
CA SER A 156 12.35 7.59 7.27
C SER A 156 11.02 7.94 7.95
N SER A 157 9.97 8.21 7.15
CA SER A 157 8.64 8.49 7.69
C SER A 157 8.08 7.30 8.47
N SER A 158 8.17 6.08 7.91
CA SER A 158 7.66 4.85 8.56
C SER A 158 8.38 4.51 9.88
N LEU A 159 9.71 4.68 9.91
CA LEU A 159 10.52 4.47 11.11
C LEU A 159 10.18 5.48 12.20
N ASN A 160 10.03 6.76 11.82
CA ASN A 160 9.63 7.81 12.74
C ASN A 160 8.23 7.55 13.32
N SER A 161 7.25 7.22 12.48
CA SER A 161 5.88 6.94 12.95
C SER A 161 5.84 5.73 13.89
N SER A 162 6.56 4.64 13.57
CA SER A 162 6.63 3.44 14.42
C SER A 162 7.27 3.71 15.78
N ALA A 163 8.40 4.41 15.80
CA ALA A 163 9.06 4.81 17.04
C ALA A 163 8.16 5.74 17.88
N THR A 164 7.45 6.67 17.23
CA THR A 164 6.56 7.62 17.91
C THR A 164 5.40 6.90 18.60
N VAL A 165 4.75 5.93 17.92
CA VAL A 165 3.64 5.15 18.50
C VAL A 165 4.11 4.38 19.73
N LEU A 166 5.23 3.66 19.63
CA LEU A 166 5.71 2.85 20.74
C LEU A 166 6.07 3.70 21.97
N VAL A 167 6.66 4.89 21.75
CA VAL A 167 7.11 5.77 22.82
C VAL A 167 5.95 6.54 23.48
N ASN A 168 5.03 7.08 22.69
CA ASN A 168 3.95 7.91 23.21
C ASN A 168 2.71 7.10 23.63
N ASP A 169 2.37 6.03 22.89
CA ASP A 169 1.09 5.35 23.06
C ASP A 169 1.21 4.07 23.90
N ILE A 170 2.38 3.42 23.91
CA ILE A 170 2.57 2.14 24.61
C ILE A 170 3.44 2.29 25.86
N LEU A 171 4.62 2.90 25.74
CA LEU A 171 5.59 2.98 26.85
C LEU A 171 5.40 4.21 27.75
N THR A 172 4.63 5.22 27.31
CA THR A 172 4.23 6.41 28.06
C THR A 172 5.33 7.00 28.96
N ILE A 173 6.43 7.46 28.33
CA ILE A 173 7.60 7.99 29.05
C ILE A 173 7.44 9.48 29.36
N ASN A 174 7.47 9.83 30.65
CA ASN A 174 7.21 11.21 31.12
C ASN A 174 8.36 12.22 30.90
N SER A 175 9.59 11.76 30.70
CA SER A 175 10.76 12.64 30.54
C SER A 175 11.11 12.84 29.08
N ASP A 176 11.11 14.08 28.59
CA ASP A 176 11.41 14.41 27.19
C ASP A 176 12.78 13.93 26.70
N SER A 177 13.81 14.03 27.54
CA SER A 177 15.16 13.58 27.20
C SER A 177 15.23 12.06 27.07
N SER A 178 14.52 11.34 27.94
CA SER A 178 14.42 9.88 27.91
C SER A 178 13.57 9.41 26.73
N ARG A 179 12.49 10.13 26.44
CA ARG A 179 11.58 9.92 25.32
C ARG A 179 12.31 10.02 23.99
N LEU A 180 13.09 11.09 23.80
CA LEU A 180 13.91 11.28 22.60
C LEU A 180 15.00 10.21 22.45
N ARG A 181 15.66 9.84 23.55
CA ARG A 181 16.71 8.80 23.53
C ARG A 181 16.12 7.44 23.14
N LEU A 182 14.98 7.08 23.71
CA LEU A 182 14.29 5.84 23.39
C LEU A 182 13.79 5.84 21.95
N ALA A 183 13.18 6.93 21.48
CA ALA A 183 12.75 7.06 20.09
C ALA A 183 13.90 6.83 19.10
N LYS A 184 15.10 7.40 19.36
CA LYS A 184 16.29 7.17 18.53
C LYS A 184 16.70 5.70 18.48
N TRP A 185 16.72 5.01 19.62
CA TRP A 185 17.05 3.59 19.67
C TRP A 185 16.01 2.71 18.98
N LEU A 186 14.73 3.04 19.13
CA LEU A 186 13.64 2.36 18.45
C LEU A 186 13.70 2.57 16.94
N THR A 187 14.05 3.76 16.45
CA THR A 187 14.30 4.01 15.03
C THR A 187 15.37 3.07 14.48
N VAL A 188 16.48 2.85 15.21
CA VAL A 188 17.52 1.89 14.83
C VAL A 188 16.97 0.46 14.83
N ALA A 189 16.25 0.07 15.88
CA ALA A 189 15.67 -1.27 16.00
C ALA A 189 14.67 -1.58 14.86
N PHE A 190 13.76 -0.65 14.55
CA PHE A 190 12.84 -0.79 13.42
C PHE A 190 13.58 -0.78 12.08
N GLY A 191 14.67 -0.02 11.94
CA GLY A 191 15.52 -0.04 10.75
C GLY A 191 16.14 -1.41 10.50
N ILE A 192 16.68 -2.03 11.55
CA ILE A 192 17.20 -3.40 11.49
C ILE A 192 16.08 -4.38 11.13
N ALA A 193 14.91 -4.27 11.76
CA ALA A 193 13.76 -5.12 11.46
C ALA A 193 13.31 -4.99 9.99
N GLN A 194 13.23 -3.77 9.45
CA GLN A 194 12.90 -3.51 8.04
C GLN A 194 13.94 -4.10 7.08
N ILE A 195 15.24 -4.02 7.41
CA ILE A 195 16.30 -4.66 6.61
C ILE A 195 16.12 -6.18 6.60
N VAL A 196 15.86 -6.80 7.75
CA VAL A 196 15.61 -8.25 7.85
C VAL A 196 14.41 -8.67 7.01
N VAL A 197 13.29 -7.95 7.11
CA VAL A 197 12.09 -8.22 6.29
C VAL A 197 12.39 -8.01 4.80
N GLY A 198 13.12 -6.95 4.44
CA GLY A 198 13.50 -6.67 3.05
C GLY A 198 14.37 -7.76 2.41
N ILE A 199 15.37 -8.26 3.14
CA ILE A 199 16.21 -9.39 2.68
C ILE A 199 15.37 -10.67 2.59
N SER A 200 14.52 -10.94 3.58
CA SER A 200 13.66 -12.13 3.60
C SER A 200 12.65 -12.15 2.45
N GLY A 201 12.28 -10.98 1.93
CA GLY A 201 11.39 -10.84 0.78
C GLY A 201 11.94 -11.47 -0.51
N GLN A 202 13.27 -11.66 -0.64
CA GLN A 202 13.87 -12.34 -1.80
C GLN A 202 13.48 -13.81 -1.91
N TRP A 203 12.98 -14.41 -0.82
CA TRP A 203 12.54 -15.81 -0.79
C TRP A 203 11.04 -15.98 -1.07
N LEU A 204 10.30 -14.89 -1.32
CA LEU A 204 8.89 -14.95 -1.68
C LEU A 204 8.75 -15.16 -3.20
N GLU A 205 8.10 -16.25 -3.60
CA GLU A 205 7.90 -16.61 -5.02
C GLU A 205 6.87 -15.70 -5.74
N SER A 206 6.04 -14.98 -4.99
CA SER A 206 4.94 -14.17 -5.52
C SER A 206 5.32 -12.70 -5.70
N SER A 207 4.84 -12.09 -6.80
CA SER A 207 5.10 -10.69 -7.17
C SER A 207 4.98 -9.70 -6.00
N GLY A 208 5.91 -8.75 -5.95
CA GLY A 208 6.14 -7.90 -4.77
C GLY A 208 4.95 -7.02 -4.42
N ILE A 209 4.37 -6.32 -5.41
CA ILE A 209 3.34 -5.31 -5.13
C ILE A 209 2.03 -5.91 -4.60
N GLY A 210 1.58 -7.05 -5.17
CA GLY A 210 0.35 -7.70 -4.73
C GLY A 210 0.46 -8.25 -3.31
N SER A 211 1.62 -8.80 -2.97
CA SER A 211 1.91 -9.33 -1.63
C SER A 211 1.92 -8.22 -0.58
N VAL A 212 2.59 -7.10 -0.88
CA VAL A 212 2.65 -5.93 0.02
C VAL A 212 1.27 -5.31 0.22
N LEU A 213 0.50 -5.11 -0.86
CA LEU A 213 -0.87 -4.59 -0.78
C LEU A 213 -1.80 -5.53 -0.01
N ALA A 214 -1.58 -6.84 -0.10
CA ALA A 214 -2.35 -7.80 0.67
C ALA A 214 -2.07 -7.73 2.17
N ILE A 215 -0.80 -7.65 2.56
CA ILE A 215 -0.42 -7.46 3.97
C ILE A 215 -0.99 -6.15 4.49
N GLN A 216 -0.90 -5.07 3.71
CA GLN A 216 -1.44 -3.76 4.08
C GLN A 216 -2.96 -3.78 4.23
N SER A 217 -3.69 -4.33 3.25
CA SER A 217 -5.16 -4.44 3.29
C SER A 217 -5.63 -5.29 4.49
N PHE A 218 -4.91 -6.37 4.79
CA PHE A 218 -5.17 -7.21 5.96
C PHE A 218 -5.02 -6.44 7.28
N THR A 219 -3.86 -5.80 7.50
CA THR A 219 -3.56 -5.14 8.78
C THR A 219 -4.37 -3.86 8.97
N THR A 220 -4.45 -3.03 7.92
CA THR A 220 -5.25 -1.80 7.93
C THR A 220 -6.73 -2.09 8.15
N GLY A 221 -7.28 -3.17 7.58
CA GLY A 221 -8.67 -3.56 7.82
C GLY A 221 -8.98 -3.76 9.30
N ILE A 222 -8.17 -4.58 9.99
CA ILE A 222 -8.36 -4.87 11.42
C ILE A 222 -8.26 -3.58 12.24
N ILE A 223 -7.23 -2.77 12.02
CA ILE A 223 -7.02 -1.50 12.75
C ILE A 223 -8.17 -0.52 12.50
N LEU A 224 -8.62 -0.40 11.25
CA LEU A 224 -9.75 0.45 10.88
C LEU A 224 -11.04 0.05 11.60
N GLY A 225 -11.28 -1.26 11.79
CA GLY A 225 -12.43 -1.76 12.55
C GLY A 225 -12.38 -1.37 14.03
N VAL A 226 -11.20 -1.44 14.67
CA VAL A 226 -11.01 -0.95 16.05
C VAL A 226 -11.21 0.56 16.14
N PHE A 227 -10.69 1.32 15.17
CA PHE A 227 -10.86 2.76 15.15
C PHE A 227 -12.33 3.15 14.97
N ALA A 228 -13.06 2.47 14.08
CA ALA A 228 -14.49 2.65 13.88
C ALA A 228 -15.30 2.35 15.16
N LEU A 229 -14.89 1.38 15.98
CA LEU A 229 -15.49 1.14 17.30
C LEU A 229 -15.31 2.32 18.25
N GLY A 230 -14.14 2.96 18.24
CA GLY A 230 -13.88 4.16 19.03
C GLY A 230 -14.73 5.37 18.62
N LEU A 231 -15.13 5.44 17.35
CA LEU A 231 -16.02 6.47 16.82
C LEU A 231 -17.51 6.13 16.95
N ALA A 232 -17.85 4.88 17.28
CA ALA A 232 -19.23 4.42 17.36
C ALA A 232 -20.00 5.16 18.45
N LYS A 233 -21.31 5.37 18.23
CA LYS A 233 -22.18 5.99 19.23
C LYS A 233 -22.32 5.05 20.43
N GLY A 234 -21.85 5.52 21.59
CA GLY A 234 -21.83 4.76 22.85
C GLY A 234 -20.41 4.35 23.22
N ARG A 235 -20.09 4.35 24.52
CA ARG A 235 -18.75 4.00 25.00
C ARG A 235 -18.52 2.50 24.80
N VAL A 236 -17.71 2.13 23.81
CA VAL A 236 -17.18 0.77 23.67
C VAL A 236 -15.99 0.63 24.61
N GLY A 237 -16.05 -0.32 25.55
CA GLY A 237 -14.95 -0.56 26.48
C GLY A 237 -13.72 -1.17 25.79
N THR A 238 -12.53 -0.93 26.34
CA THR A 238 -11.26 -1.45 25.83
C THR A 238 -11.27 -2.96 25.64
N ASN A 239 -11.87 -3.71 26.56
CA ASN A 239 -11.98 -5.17 26.46
C ASN A 239 -12.75 -5.61 25.20
N SER A 240 -13.84 -4.91 24.88
CA SER A 240 -14.63 -5.19 23.67
C SER A 240 -13.86 -4.88 22.39
N ALA A 241 -13.07 -3.80 22.39
CA ALA A 241 -12.19 -3.47 21.27
C ALA A 241 -11.09 -4.53 21.09
N LEU A 242 -10.48 -5.03 22.18
CA LEU A 242 -9.49 -6.10 22.15
C LEU A 242 -10.08 -7.43 21.65
N VAL A 243 -11.29 -7.78 22.09
CA VAL A 243 -12.00 -8.97 21.59
C VAL A 243 -12.25 -8.83 20.09
N GLY A 244 -12.73 -7.66 19.63
CA GLY A 244 -12.91 -7.38 18.21
C GLY A 244 -11.61 -7.57 17.41
N LEU A 245 -10.49 -7.05 17.93
CA LEU A 245 -9.16 -7.18 17.31
C LEU A 245 -8.72 -8.64 17.20
N VAL A 246 -8.84 -9.42 18.28
CA VAL A 246 -8.42 -10.83 18.31
C VAL A 246 -9.29 -11.68 17.38
N VAL A 247 -10.61 -11.48 17.39
CA VAL A 247 -11.54 -12.19 16.50
C VAL A 247 -11.31 -11.77 15.04
N GLY A 248 -11.13 -10.48 14.79
CA GLY A 248 -10.77 -9.94 13.48
C GLY A 248 -9.50 -10.59 12.92
N LEU A 249 -8.44 -10.66 13.73
CA LEU A 249 -7.20 -11.34 13.37
C LEU A 249 -7.43 -12.83 13.05
N ALA A 250 -8.12 -13.56 13.91
CA ALA A 250 -8.36 -14.99 13.72
C ALA A 250 -9.20 -15.29 12.45
N VAL A 251 -10.28 -14.54 12.24
CA VAL A 251 -11.14 -14.69 11.06
C VAL A 251 -10.40 -14.29 9.80
N MET A 252 -9.66 -13.18 9.82
CA MET A 252 -8.90 -12.75 8.65
C MET A 252 -7.78 -13.74 8.30
N SER A 253 -7.11 -14.33 9.30
CA SER A 253 -6.15 -15.41 9.07
C SER A 253 -6.83 -16.64 8.44
N ALA A 254 -7.99 -17.06 8.94
CA ALA A 254 -8.76 -18.15 8.34
C ALA A 254 -9.17 -17.85 6.89
N ILE A 255 -9.57 -16.61 6.59
CA ILE A 255 -9.90 -16.17 5.23
C ILE A 255 -8.66 -16.19 4.33
N LYS A 256 -7.55 -15.62 4.79
CA LYS A 256 -6.31 -15.50 4.00
C LYS A 256 -5.74 -16.87 3.60
N PHE A 257 -5.81 -17.85 4.50
CA PHE A 257 -5.22 -19.18 4.28
C PHE A 257 -6.24 -20.25 3.86
N GLY A 258 -7.54 -20.00 4.02
CA GLY A 258 -8.60 -20.97 3.73
C GLY A 258 -9.53 -20.60 2.57
N THR A 259 -9.38 -19.42 1.96
CA THR A 259 -10.27 -18.97 0.87
C THR A 259 -9.50 -18.34 -0.29
N LEU A 260 -10.19 -18.15 -1.42
CA LEU A 260 -9.67 -17.48 -2.62
C LEU A 260 -10.00 -15.98 -2.66
N LEU A 261 -10.38 -15.38 -1.52
CA LEU A 261 -10.75 -13.98 -1.46
C LEU A 261 -9.56 -13.09 -1.88
N ALA A 262 -9.78 -12.23 -2.87
CA ALA A 262 -8.76 -11.30 -3.33
C ALA A 262 -8.44 -10.25 -2.27
N TRP A 263 -7.17 -9.83 -2.22
CA TRP A 263 -6.69 -8.92 -1.21
C TRP A 263 -7.36 -7.53 -1.13
N PRO A 264 -7.93 -6.94 -2.20
CA PRO A 264 -8.61 -5.65 -2.08
C PRO A 264 -9.77 -5.70 -1.09
N TRP A 265 -10.38 -6.88 -0.91
CA TRP A 265 -11.51 -7.08 0.01
C TRP A 265 -11.08 -7.23 1.47
N PHE A 266 -9.80 -7.47 1.77
CA PHE A 266 -9.35 -7.72 3.13
C PHE A 266 -9.60 -6.53 4.06
N ALA A 267 -9.40 -5.29 3.59
CA ALA A 267 -9.66 -4.10 4.38
C ALA A 267 -11.14 -3.99 4.78
N LEU A 268 -12.05 -4.25 3.84
CA LEU A 268 -13.50 -4.24 4.08
C LEU A 268 -13.93 -5.34 5.05
N VAL A 269 -13.53 -6.59 4.78
CA VAL A 269 -13.92 -7.73 5.60
C VAL A 269 -13.30 -7.61 7.00
N GLY A 270 -12.01 -7.29 7.09
CA GLY A 270 -11.30 -7.15 8.35
C GLY A 270 -11.89 -6.05 9.23
N SER A 271 -12.20 -4.88 8.65
CA SER A 271 -12.82 -3.79 9.41
C SER A 271 -14.23 -4.14 9.87
N THR A 272 -15.04 -4.76 9.00
CA THR A 272 -16.40 -5.17 9.32
C THR A 272 -16.44 -6.23 10.42
N VAL A 273 -15.62 -7.28 10.32
CA VAL A 273 -15.57 -8.36 11.32
C VAL A 273 -15.11 -7.81 12.66
N THR A 274 -14.03 -7.04 12.69
CA THR A 274 -13.48 -6.45 13.91
C THR A 274 -14.51 -5.53 14.59
N PHE A 275 -15.16 -4.66 13.80
CA PHE A 275 -16.20 -3.75 14.29
C PHE A 275 -17.40 -4.52 14.85
N CYS A 276 -18.01 -5.41 14.06
CA CYS A 276 -19.23 -6.10 14.48
C CYS A 276 -19.01 -6.98 15.72
N THR A 277 -17.89 -7.68 15.79
CA THR A 277 -17.58 -8.58 16.91
C THR A 277 -17.30 -7.79 18.19
N GLY A 278 -16.52 -6.70 18.12
CA GLY A 278 -16.29 -5.83 19.27
C GLY A 278 -17.57 -5.12 19.73
N TRP A 279 -18.41 -4.65 18.81
CA TRP A 279 -19.67 -4.02 19.15
C TRP A 279 -20.66 -5.00 19.78
N MET A 280 -20.75 -6.22 19.24
CA MET A 280 -21.60 -7.28 19.78
C MET A 280 -21.14 -7.70 21.18
N HIS A 281 -19.84 -7.89 21.38
CA HIS A 281 -19.27 -8.15 22.71
C HIS A 281 -19.63 -7.03 23.69
N ASN A 282 -19.52 -5.76 23.28
CA ASN A 282 -19.87 -4.64 24.14
C ASN A 282 -21.35 -4.64 24.56
N LYS A 283 -22.25 -4.96 23.64
CA LYS A 283 -23.68 -5.05 23.95
C LYS A 283 -24.01 -6.18 24.91
N LEU A 284 -23.34 -7.33 24.77
CA LEU A 284 -23.61 -8.51 25.59
C LEU A 284 -23.05 -8.38 27.01
N PHE A 285 -21.87 -7.79 27.17
CA PHE A 285 -21.13 -7.85 28.44
C PHE A 285 -20.96 -6.51 29.16
N ASN A 286 -21.04 -5.36 28.47
CA ASN A 286 -20.76 -4.05 29.09
C ASN A 286 -21.97 -3.13 29.21
N ASN A 287 -23.07 -3.37 28.48
CA ASN A 287 -24.30 -2.59 28.64
C ASN A 287 -25.10 -2.96 29.90
N ALA A 288 -24.71 -4.00 30.64
CA ALA A 288 -25.37 -4.43 31.87
C ALA A 288 -24.84 -3.75 33.15
N THR A 289 -23.73 -3.00 33.08
CA THR A 289 -23.06 -2.40 34.26
C THR A 289 -23.17 -0.87 34.32
N GLY A 290 -24.10 -0.27 33.57
CA GLY A 290 -24.27 1.17 33.46
C GLY A 290 -25.71 1.64 33.65
N SER A 291 -26.27 1.39 34.83
CA SER A 291 -27.41 2.13 35.40
C SER A 291 -27.10 2.50 36.84
#